data_AF-A0A9P0LZ19-F1
#
_entry.id   AF-A0A9P0LZ19-F1
#
_cell.length_a   1.000
_cell.length_b   1.000
_cell.length_c   1.000
_cell.angle_alpha   90.00
_cell.angle_beta   90.00
_cell.angle_gamma   90.00
#
_symmetry.space_group_name_H-M   'P 1'
#
loop_
_entity.id
_entity.type
_entity.pdbx_description
1 polymer ?
#
loop_
_entity_poly.entity_id
_entity_poly.type
_entity_poly.pdbx_seq_one_letter_code
_entity_poly.pdbx_strand_id
1 'polypeptide(L)'
;MKPYPQKTATKEVQIYNQRLSKARCVVECAFGILVTKFGVFHKAISLCPEKATKVTAACCYLHNYLLKKDPQMYASSSSNSDDFDLMAMQRSMFRNSAKYAKTIRDKFCIYYNNEMKIVNTQL
;
A
#
# COMPACT_ATOMS: atom_id res chain seq x y z
N MET A 1 2.50 8.53 2.14
CA MET A 1 2.35 9.57 3.19
C MET A 1 3.39 9.36 4.29
N LYS A 2 3.88 10.42 4.96
CA LYS A 2 4.91 10.31 6.01
C LYS A 2 4.26 9.93 7.36
N PRO A 3 4.76 8.89 8.08
CA PRO A 3 4.27 8.58 9.41
C PRO A 3 4.61 9.68 10.42
N TYR A 4 3.91 9.74 11.55
CA TYR A 4 4.31 10.60 12.66
C TYR A 4 5.57 10.05 13.34
N PRO A 5 6.41 10.94 13.92
CA PRO A 5 7.54 10.51 14.73
C PRO A 5 7.07 9.65 15.92
N GLN A 6 7.77 8.56 16.21
CA GLN A 6 7.49 7.71 17.39
C GLN A 6 7.70 8.44 18.73
N LYS A 7 8.42 9.56 18.73
CA LYS A 7 8.63 10.39 19.95
C LYS A 7 7.37 11.17 20.37
N THR A 8 6.40 11.34 19.47
CA THR A 8 5.12 12.07 19.70
C THR A 8 3.94 11.08 19.83
N ALA A 9 4.16 9.95 20.48
CA ALA A 9 3.26 8.79 20.42
C ALA A 9 2.07 8.89 21.39
N THR A 10 1.11 9.76 21.08
CA THR A 10 -0.25 9.58 21.61
C THR A 10 -0.87 8.31 21.01
N LYS A 11 -1.82 7.69 21.72
CA LYS A 11 -2.49 6.44 21.29
C LYS A 11 -3.10 6.57 19.88
N GLU A 12 -3.69 7.72 19.59
CA GLU A 12 -4.29 8.06 18.29
C GLU A 12 -3.26 8.08 17.15
N VAL A 13 -2.08 8.64 17.41
CA VAL A 13 -0.97 8.69 16.46
C VAL A 13 -0.40 7.30 16.19
N GLN A 14 -0.34 6.44 17.22
CA GLN A 14 0.10 5.05 17.08
C GLN A 14 -0.88 4.24 16.21
N ILE A 15 -2.18 4.34 16.48
CA ILE A 15 -3.24 3.67 15.68
C ILE A 15 -3.15 4.10 14.21
N TYR A 16 -3.05 5.41 13.98
CA TYR A 16 -2.90 5.94 12.63
C TYR A 16 -1.64 5.41 11.94
N ASN A 17 -0.47 5.44 12.60
CA ASN A 17 0.78 4.94 12.03
C ASN A 17 0.69 3.44 11.70
N GLN A 18 0.09 2.62 12.59
CA GLN A 18 -0.09 1.20 12.35
C GLN A 18 -1.00 0.94 11.12
N ARG A 19 -2.09 1.69 10.98
CA ARG A 19 -2.98 1.60 9.83
C ARG A 19 -2.29 2.04 8.53
N LEU A 20 -1.53 3.13 8.59
CA LEU A 20 -0.73 3.60 7.46
C LEU A 20 0.27 2.53 7.01
N SER A 21 0.94 1.85 7.95
CA SER A 21 1.82 0.74 7.65
C SER A 21 1.08 -0.42 7.00
N LYS A 22 -0.07 -0.86 7.55
CA LYS A 22 -0.89 -1.93 6.97
C LYS A 22 -1.34 -1.60 5.54
N ALA A 23 -1.83 -0.38 5.31
CA ALA A 23 -2.23 0.06 3.97
C ALA A 23 -1.05 0.03 2.98
N ARG A 24 0.14 0.43 3.44
CA ARG A 24 1.36 0.36 2.63
C ARG A 24 1.75 -1.08 2.30
N CYS A 25 1.72 -1.97 3.28
CA CYS A 25 1.99 -3.40 3.08
C CYS A 25 1.10 -3.96 1.97
N VAL A 26 -0.23 -3.75 2.05
CA VAL A 26 -1.18 -4.23 1.02
C VAL A 26 -0.83 -3.74 -0.38
N VAL A 27 -0.45 -2.47 -0.50
CA VAL A 27 -0.02 -1.90 -1.79
C VAL A 27 1.28 -2.56 -2.26
N GLU A 28 2.27 -2.72 -1.38
CA GLU A 28 3.54 -3.37 -1.70
C GLU A 28 3.36 -4.85 -2.08
N CYS A 29 2.48 -5.60 -1.39
CA CYS A 29 2.08 -6.96 -1.77
C CYS A 29 1.57 -7.00 -3.20
N ALA A 30 0.60 -6.12 -3.52
CA ALA A 30 -0.03 -6.09 -4.83
C ALA A 30 0.98 -5.78 -5.94
N PHE A 31 1.86 -4.80 -5.73
CA PHE A 31 2.93 -4.51 -6.68
C PHE A 31 3.95 -5.65 -6.79
N GLY A 32 4.25 -6.38 -5.72
CA GLY A 32 5.10 -7.57 -5.77
C GLY A 32 4.54 -8.67 -6.69
N ILE A 33 3.23 -8.91 -6.62
CA ILE A 33 2.52 -9.81 -7.54
C ILE A 33 2.63 -9.30 -8.97
N LEU A 34 2.36 -8.01 -9.19
CA LEU A 34 2.41 -7.41 -10.53
C LEU A 34 3.82 -7.45 -11.12
N VAL A 35 4.88 -7.22 -10.35
CA VAL A 35 6.28 -7.33 -10.78
C VAL A 35 6.57 -8.76 -11.22
N THR A 36 6.23 -9.74 -10.38
CA THR A 36 6.47 -11.17 -10.65
C THR A 36 5.75 -11.64 -11.93
N LYS A 37 4.55 -11.10 -12.21
CA LYS A 37 3.74 -11.48 -13.36
C LYS A 37 4.02 -10.68 -14.63
N PHE A 38 4.38 -9.41 -14.49
CA PHE A 38 4.51 -8.49 -15.60
C PHE A 38 5.89 -7.84 -15.58
N GLY A 39 6.73 -8.23 -16.56
CA GLY A 39 8.09 -7.72 -16.75
C GLY A 39 8.24 -6.20 -16.75
N VAL A 40 7.16 -5.46 -17.06
CA VAL A 40 7.14 -4.00 -17.13
C VAL A 40 7.47 -3.31 -15.81
N PHE A 41 7.22 -3.94 -14.66
CA PHE A 41 7.49 -3.34 -13.34
C PHE A 41 8.87 -3.69 -12.77
N HIS A 42 9.65 -4.57 -13.41
CA HIS A 42 11.01 -4.91 -12.95
C HIS A 42 11.99 -3.75 -13.10
N LYS A 43 11.69 -2.79 -13.98
CA LYS A 43 12.50 -1.58 -14.19
C LYS A 43 11.63 -0.34 -13.95
N ALA A 44 12.28 0.78 -13.66
CA ALA A 44 11.60 2.06 -13.58
C ALA A 44 10.88 2.35 -14.90
N ILE A 45 9.58 2.65 -14.81
CA ILE A 45 8.74 2.92 -15.98
C ILE A 45 9.17 4.27 -16.58
N SER A 46 9.83 4.24 -17.74
CA SER A 46 10.26 5.45 -18.47
C SER A 46 9.13 6.05 -19.32
N LEU A 47 7.93 6.14 -18.76
CA LEU A 47 6.76 6.73 -19.41
C LEU A 47 6.25 7.92 -18.60
N CYS A 48 5.53 8.83 -19.27
CA CYS A 48 4.81 9.90 -18.59
C CYS A 48 3.83 9.31 -17.55
N PRO A 49 3.61 9.98 -16.41
CA PRO A 49 2.77 9.46 -15.32
C PRO A 49 1.39 8.99 -15.79
N GLU A 50 0.75 9.72 -16.70
CA GLU A 50 -0.55 9.36 -17.27
C GLU A 50 -0.55 8.00 -17.99
N LYS A 51 0.51 7.73 -18.76
CA LYS A 51 0.66 6.46 -19.48
C LYS A 51 1.02 5.34 -18.51
N ALA A 52 1.90 5.62 -17.54
CA ALA A 52 2.22 4.67 -16.48
C ALA A 52 0.96 4.24 -15.70
N THR A 53 0.06 5.16 -15.39
CA THR A 53 -1.23 4.84 -14.76
C THR A 53 -2.08 3.90 -15.61
N LYS A 54 -2.17 4.14 -16.93
CA LYS A 54 -2.93 3.27 -17.85
C LYS A 54 -2.33 1.86 -17.92
N VAL A 55 -1.00 1.75 -17.99
CA VAL A 55 -0.30 0.47 -17.98
C VAL A 55 -0.58 -0.28 -16.68
N THR A 56 -0.44 0.37 -15.53
CA THR A 56 -0.72 -0.24 -14.23
C THR A 56 -2.17 -0.73 -14.14
N ALA A 57 -3.14 0.08 -14.56
CA ALA A 57 -4.55 -0.32 -14.58
C ALA A 57 -4.78 -1.54 -15.49
N ALA A 58 -4.21 -1.54 -16.70
CA ALA A 58 -4.33 -2.66 -17.64
C ALA A 58 -3.76 -3.96 -17.05
N CYS A 59 -2.62 -3.90 -16.35
CA CYS A 59 -2.05 -5.05 -15.64
C CYS A 59 -2.98 -5.57 -14.53
N CYS A 60 -3.61 -4.67 -13.75
CA CYS A 60 -4.60 -5.07 -12.74
C CYS A 60 -5.82 -5.76 -13.37
N TYR A 61 -6.35 -5.21 -14.47
CA TYR A 61 -7.45 -5.83 -15.19
C TYR A 61 -7.08 -7.21 -15.74
N LEU A 62 -5.89 -7.33 -16.34
CA LEU A 62 -5.41 -8.58 -16.90
C LEU A 62 -5.17 -9.63 -15.81
N HIS A 63 -4.60 -9.22 -14.67
CA HIS A 63 -4.43 -10.07 -13.50
C HIS A 63 -5.77 -10.66 -13.04
N ASN A 64 -6.78 -9.81 -12.85
CA ASN A 64 -8.12 -10.23 -12.43
C ASN A 64 -8.81 -11.11 -13.48
N TYR A 65 -8.64 -10.80 -14.76
CA TYR A 65 -9.20 -11.60 -15.85
C TYR A 65 -8.58 -12.99 -15.92
N LEU A 66 -7.26 -13.10 -15.81
CA LEU A 66 -6.54 -14.38 -15.85
C LEU A 66 -6.87 -15.25 -14.63
N LEU A 67 -6.95 -14.64 -13.44
CA LEU A 67 -7.44 -15.31 -12.23
C LEU A 67 -8.84 -15.90 -12.41
N LYS A 68 -9.74 -15.19 -13.10
CA LYS A 68 -11.10 -15.68 -13.35
C LYS A 68 -11.16 -16.76 -14.42
N LYS A 69 -10.32 -16.67 -15.45
CA LYS A 69 -10.35 -17.55 -16.62
C LYS A 69 -9.68 -18.90 -16.36
N ASP A 70 -8.51 -18.88 -15.71
CA ASP A 70 -7.76 -20.09 -15.38
C ASP A 70 -6.95 -19.89 -14.09
N PRO A 71 -7.58 -20.09 -12.92
CA PRO A 71 -6.93 -19.90 -11.64
C PRO A 71 -5.74 -20.85 -11.43
N GLN A 72 -5.82 -22.09 -11.91
CA GLN A 72 -4.81 -23.10 -11.66
C GLN A 72 -3.53 -22.79 -12.44
N MET A 73 -3.62 -22.57 -13.75
CA MET A 73 -2.45 -22.25 -14.56
C MET A 73 -1.81 -20.92 -14.13
N TYR A 74 -2.64 -19.92 -13.79
CA TYR A 74 -2.15 -18.60 -13.41
C TYR A 74 -1.53 -18.56 -12.01
N ALA A 75 -2.07 -19.33 -11.05
CA ALA A 75 -1.53 -19.44 -9.70
C ALA A 75 -0.32 -20.38 -9.61
N SER A 76 -0.20 -21.41 -10.46
CA SER A 76 0.95 -22.32 -10.48
C SER A 76 2.28 -21.63 -10.80
N SER A 77 2.29 -20.48 -11.47
CA SER A 77 3.50 -19.66 -11.65
C SER A 77 3.76 -18.69 -10.47
N SER A 78 2.98 -18.77 -9.39
CA SER A 78 3.04 -17.90 -8.20
C SER A 78 3.33 -18.66 -6.90
N SER A 79 3.84 -19.90 -6.94
CA SER A 79 4.15 -20.68 -5.72
C SER A 79 5.31 -20.08 -4.93
N ASN A 80 5.08 -18.91 -4.34
CA ASN A 80 5.74 -18.42 -3.15
C ASN A 80 4.61 -18.36 -2.11
N SER A 81 4.65 -19.32 -1.19
CA SER A 81 3.83 -19.41 0.00
C SER A 81 3.53 -18.03 0.60
N ASP A 82 2.25 -17.79 0.88
CA ASP A 82 1.67 -16.62 1.52
C ASP A 82 2.13 -16.42 2.98
N ASP A 83 3.44 -16.35 3.21
CA ASP A 83 4.02 -15.90 4.46
C ASP A 83 4.56 -14.49 4.23
N PHE A 84 3.63 -13.53 4.23
CA PHE A 84 3.95 -12.12 4.09
C PHE A 84 4.49 -11.62 5.43
N ASP A 85 5.74 -11.98 5.72
CA ASP A 85 6.46 -11.53 6.89
C ASP A 85 6.41 -10.00 6.94
N LEU A 86 6.05 -9.49 8.12
CA LEU A 86 5.63 -8.11 8.36
C LEU A 86 6.84 -7.18 8.19
N MET A 87 7.20 -6.85 6.94
CA MET A 87 8.44 -6.13 6.64
C MET A 87 8.60 -4.88 7.52
N ALA A 88 9.71 -4.85 8.26
CA ALA A 88 10.08 -3.73 9.10
C ALA A 88 10.23 -2.47 8.25
N MET A 89 9.35 -1.50 8.51
CA MET A 89 9.23 -0.24 7.79
C MET A 89 10.58 0.51 7.71
N GLN A 90 11.17 0.59 6.51
CA GLN A 90 12.42 1.30 6.30
C GLN A 90 12.22 2.82 6.47
N ARG A 91 13.07 3.46 7.29
CA ARG A 91 12.99 4.88 7.60
C ARG A 91 13.20 5.72 6.34
N SER A 92 12.19 6.50 5.97
CA SER A 92 12.34 7.53 4.93
C SER A 92 13.39 8.57 5.35
N MET A 93 14.45 8.70 4.54
CA MET A 93 15.57 9.63 4.73
C MET A 93 15.20 11.13 4.49
N PHE A 94 13.97 11.45 4.07
CA PHE A 94 13.56 12.83 3.76
C PHE A 94 13.09 13.59 5.01
N ARG A 95 13.93 14.53 5.46
CA ARG A 95 13.85 15.12 6.82
C ARG A 95 12.77 16.18 7.02
N ASN A 96 12.19 16.81 6.00
CA ASN A 96 11.08 17.77 6.19
C ASN A 96 9.96 17.63 5.16
N SER A 97 8.70 17.62 5.62
CA SER A 97 7.52 17.69 4.74
C SER A 97 6.95 19.12 4.76
N ALA A 98 6.40 19.54 3.62
CA ALA A 98 5.69 20.80 3.50
C ALA A 98 4.56 20.94 4.53
N LYS A 99 4.23 22.18 4.94
CA LYS A 99 3.15 22.47 5.91
C LYS A 99 1.82 21.84 5.47
N TYR A 100 1.46 21.98 4.20
CA TYR A 100 0.26 21.37 3.61
C TYR A 100 0.22 19.84 3.76
N ALA A 101 1.34 19.16 3.54
CA ALA A 101 1.43 17.70 3.72
C ALA A 101 1.23 17.26 5.17
N LYS A 102 1.61 18.10 6.15
CA LYS A 102 1.32 17.85 7.56
C LYS A 102 -0.19 17.99 7.83
N THR A 103 -0.81 19.03 7.31
CA THR A 103 -2.27 19.24 7.45
C THR A 103 -3.08 18.09 6.85
N ILE A 104 -2.68 17.56 5.67
CA ILE A 104 -3.33 16.38 5.09
C ILE A 104 -3.21 15.18 6.03
N ARG A 105 -2.00 14.91 6.53
CA ARG A 105 -1.76 13.81 7.47
C ARG A 105 -2.60 13.97 8.74
N ASP A 106 -2.70 15.18 9.27
CA ASP A 106 -3.49 15.49 10.47
C ASP A 106 -5.00 15.26 10.20
N LYS A 107 -5.51 15.68 9.04
CA LYS A 107 -6.88 15.36 8.61
C LYS A 107 -7.14 13.85 8.52
N PHE A 108 -6.23 13.08 7.93
CA PHE A 108 -6.35 11.62 7.89
C PHE A 108 -6.27 10.98 9.28
N CYS A 109 -5.41 11.50 10.16
CA CYS A 109 -5.30 11.02 11.54
C CYS A 109 -6.64 11.21 12.27
N ILE A 110 -7.24 12.39 12.18
CA ILE A 110 -8.54 12.70 12.77
C ILE A 110 -9.63 11.80 12.19
N TYR A 111 -9.70 11.70 10.86
CA TYR A 111 -10.65 10.85 10.14
C TYR A 111 -10.63 9.40 10.64
N TYR A 112 -9.43 8.79 10.65
CA TYR A 112 -9.29 7.39 11.07
C TYR A 112 -9.58 7.18 12.56
N ASN A 113 -9.27 8.14 13.42
CA ASN A 113 -9.53 8.01 14.86
C ASN A 113 -11.00 8.25 15.24
N ASN A 114 -11.73 9.05 14.45
CA ASN A 114 -13.13 9.40 14.70
C ASN A 114 -14.12 8.47 14.00
N GLU A 115 -13.98 8.20 12.70
CA GLU A 115 -14.99 7.44 11.94
C GLU A 115 -14.91 5.91 12.16
N MET A 116 -13.72 5.37 12.42
CA MET A 116 -13.52 3.91 12.55
C MET A 116 -13.58 3.38 14.00
N LYS A 117 -13.84 4.25 15.00
CA LYS A 117 -14.21 3.79 16.35
C LYS A 117 -15.60 3.12 16.35
N ILE A 118 -16.48 3.58 15.47
CA ILE A 118 -17.89 3.15 15.42
C ILE A 118 -18.00 1.70 14.91
N VAL A 119 -17.13 1.29 13.98
CA VAL A 119 -17.20 -0.06 13.36
C VAL A 119 -16.63 -1.17 14.25
N ASN A 120 -15.74 -0.87 15.20
CA ASN A 120 -15.12 -1.90 16.06
C ASN A 120 -15.78 -2.05 17.44
N THR A 121 -16.95 -1.43 17.66
CA THR A 121 -17.71 -1.55 18.93
C THR A 121 -18.99 -2.37 18.76
N GLN A 122 -19.20 -3.03 17.60
CA GLN A 122 -20.37 -3.88 17.34
C GLN A 122 -20.02 -5.27 16.78
N LEU A 123 -18.90 -5.84 17.20
CA LEU A 123 -18.64 -7.28 17.15
C LEU A 123 -18.26 -7.74 18.56
#